data_AF-A0A6C1T6B9-F1
#
_entry.id   AF-A0A6C1T6B9-F1
#
_cell.length_a   1.000
_cell.length_b   1.000
_cell.length_c   1.000
_cell.angle_alpha   90.00
_cell.angle_beta   90.00
_cell.angle_gamma   90.00
#
_symmetry.space_group_name_H-M   'P 1'
#
loop_
_entity.id
_entity.type
_entity.pdbx_description
1 polymer ?
#
loop_
_entity_poly.entity_id
_entity_poly.type
_entity_poly.pdbx_seq_one_letter_code
_entity_poly.pdbx_strand_id
1 'polypeptide(L)'
;MKDRGPPDAVAALKEAQERHAKLSSNMRKLKARHKAALREIAFLRARAAETEPHAPVAPILLPLSALDIALQPRNGRATLWKTARERLLWTGLTAEQAFYLECECLHRLACSSPAGAQHFPQLVALEPATLRFEITHQGRTVRELIAQGHFMALPDIEAQTVHIVDCLRAAGVVHLDMHADGRNLTVTQEGRVSVIDFDLAALDGVPFSGAVAERLAVFAQEGGYEGFLQRMRTILQQLTH
;
A
#
# COMPACT_ATOMS: atom_id res chain seq x y z
N MET A 1 30.61 38.32 -41.90
CA MET A 1 31.12 37.45 -40.82
C MET A 1 29.93 36.92 -40.04
N LYS A 2 29.60 35.62 -40.17
CA LYS A 2 28.59 35.00 -39.31
C LYS A 2 29.26 34.72 -37.98
N ASP A 3 28.95 35.56 -37.00
CA ASP A 3 29.42 35.50 -35.63
C ASP A 3 28.97 34.17 -35.01
N ARG A 4 29.88 33.19 -35.00
CA ARG A 4 29.65 31.91 -34.33
C ARG A 4 29.85 32.17 -32.85
N GLY A 5 28.78 32.55 -32.14
CA GLY A 5 28.79 32.67 -30.69
C GLY A 5 29.40 31.42 -30.05
N PRO A 6 30.25 31.58 -29.02
CA PRO A 6 31.08 30.49 -28.53
C PRO A 6 30.18 29.36 -27.99
N PRO A 7 30.29 28.13 -28.53
CA PRO A 7 29.47 26.98 -28.13
C PRO A 7 29.52 26.70 -26.61
N ASP A 8 30.55 27.20 -25.93
CA ASP A 8 30.79 27.05 -24.50
C ASP A 8 29.78 27.81 -23.62
N ALA A 9 29.27 28.97 -24.07
CA ALA A 9 28.32 29.75 -23.29
C ALA A 9 26.93 29.07 -23.20
N VAL A 10 26.51 28.44 -24.30
CA VAL A 10 25.25 27.69 -24.36
C VAL A 10 25.34 26.42 -23.52
N ALA A 11 26.48 25.72 -23.56
CA ALA A 11 26.72 24.54 -22.74
C ALA A 11 26.73 24.87 -21.24
N ALA A 12 27.42 25.95 -20.84
CA ALA A 12 27.48 26.40 -19.45
C ALA A 12 26.10 26.83 -18.92
N LEU A 13 25.28 27.51 -19.73
CA LEU A 13 23.92 27.89 -19.35
C LEU A 13 23.04 26.65 -19.13
N LYS A 14 23.11 25.67 -20.03
CA LYS A 14 22.35 24.41 -19.90
C LYS A 14 22.74 23.66 -18.64
N GLU A 15 24.04 23.56 -18.35
CA GLU A 15 24.54 22.93 -17.13
C GLU A 15 24.05 23.65 -15.86
N ALA A 16 24.09 24.99 -15.84
CA ALA A 16 23.59 25.78 -14.72
C ALA A 16 22.07 25.58 -14.52
N GLN A 17 21.29 25.51 -15.59
CA GLN A 17 19.85 25.21 -15.54
C GLN A 17 19.57 23.82 -14.97
N GLU A 18 20.31 22.80 -15.41
CA GLU A 18 20.19 21.44 -14.87
C GLU A 18 20.56 21.36 -13.39
N ARG A 19 21.63 22.05 -12.96
CA ARG A 19 22.01 22.15 -11.54
C ARG A 19 20.93 22.84 -10.72
N HIS A 20 20.37 23.95 -11.20
CA HIS A 20 19.28 24.65 -10.53
C HIS A 20 18.02 23.77 -10.43
N ALA A 21 17.66 23.05 -11.49
CA ALA A 21 16.53 22.12 -11.49
C ALA A 21 16.73 20.98 -10.46
N LYS A 22 17.94 20.41 -10.39
CA LYS A 22 18.32 19.39 -9.38
C LYS A 22 18.23 19.94 -7.96
N LEU A 23 18.78 21.13 -7.69
CA LEU A 23 18.72 21.78 -6.38
C LEU A 23 17.27 22.08 -5.95
N SER A 24 16.46 22.62 -6.86
CA SER A 24 15.03 22.88 -6.61
C SER A 24 14.25 21.59 -6.31
N SER A 25 14.54 20.50 -7.04
CA SER A 25 13.98 19.17 -6.76
C SER A 25 14.38 18.66 -5.37
N ASN A 26 15.65 18.79 -5.00
CA ASN A 26 16.17 18.36 -3.69
C ASN A 26 15.55 19.17 -2.54
N MET A 27 15.43 20.49 -2.69
CA MET A 27 14.79 21.35 -1.69
C MET A 27 13.30 21.02 -1.49
N ARG A 28 12.58 20.70 -2.57
CA ARG A 28 11.19 20.23 -2.47
C ARG A 28 11.09 18.92 -1.70
N LYS A 29 11.95 17.94 -2.00
CA LYS A 29 12.03 16.67 -1.27
C LYS A 29 12.36 16.88 0.21
N LEU A 30 13.30 17.77 0.53
CA LEU A 30 13.69 18.07 1.90
C LEU A 30 12.55 18.72 2.70
N LYS A 31 11.85 19.71 2.11
CA LYS A 31 10.67 20.32 2.75
C LYS A 31 9.56 19.30 3.00
N ALA A 32 9.31 18.40 2.04
CA ALA A 32 8.34 17.31 2.21
C ALA A 32 8.74 16.37 3.36
N ARG A 33 10.04 16.03 3.48
CA ARG A 33 10.59 15.22 4.58
C ARG A 33 10.39 15.89 5.93
N HIS A 34 10.73 17.18 6.02
CA HIS A 34 10.55 17.93 7.24
C HIS A 34 9.08 17.99 7.68
N LYS A 35 8.16 18.26 6.73
CA LYS A 35 6.71 18.26 7.01
C LYS A 35 6.22 16.89 7.48
N ALA A 36 6.66 15.80 6.83
CA ALA A 36 6.30 14.44 7.25
C ALA A 36 6.81 14.12 8.66
N ALA A 37 8.05 14.51 8.98
CA ALA A 37 8.63 14.32 10.30
C ALA A 37 7.89 15.10 11.39
N LEU A 38 7.52 16.36 11.14
CA LEU A 38 6.73 17.16 12.09
C LEU A 38 5.36 16.54 12.38
N ARG A 39 4.68 16.03 11.35
CA ARG A 39 3.41 15.31 11.48
C ARG A 39 3.57 14.05 12.34
N GLU A 40 4.65 13.30 12.12
CA GLU A 40 4.92 12.09 12.92
C GLU A 40 5.22 12.42 14.38
N ILE A 41 6.02 13.45 14.65
CA ILE A 41 6.28 13.93 16.01
C ILE A 41 4.99 14.35 16.71
N ALA A 42 4.10 15.07 16.00
CA ALA A 42 2.80 15.47 16.56
C ALA A 42 1.93 14.26 16.89
N PHE A 43 1.86 13.28 15.98
CA PHE A 43 1.14 12.02 16.21
C PHE A 43 1.68 11.26 17.43
N LEU A 44 2.99 11.05 17.51
CA LEU A 44 3.62 10.34 18.63
C LEU A 44 3.40 11.05 19.96
N ARG A 45 3.40 12.39 19.99
CA ARG A 45 3.08 13.16 21.20
C ARG A 45 1.64 13.00 21.64
N ALA A 46 0.68 13.05 20.71
CA ALA A 46 -0.73 12.81 21.00
C ALA A 46 -0.94 11.40 21.55
N ARG A 47 -0.38 10.39 20.87
CA ARG A 47 -0.36 8.99 21.33
C ARG A 47 0.22 8.86 22.74
N ALA A 48 1.40 9.42 22.99
CA ALA A 48 2.04 9.33 24.30
C ALA A 48 1.20 9.99 25.40
N ALA A 49 0.47 11.07 25.10
CA ALA A 49 -0.45 11.71 26.04
C ALA A 49 -1.69 10.86 26.33
N GLU A 50 -2.14 10.04 25.37
CA GLU A 50 -3.27 9.11 25.50
C GLU A 50 -2.88 7.78 26.17
N THR A 51 -1.58 7.46 26.21
CA THR A 51 -1.10 6.16 26.69
C THR A 51 -1.07 6.16 28.22
N GLU A 52 -2.04 5.51 28.86
CA GLU A 52 -1.93 5.13 30.27
C GLU A 52 -0.72 4.18 30.46
N PRO A 53 -0.04 4.18 31.62
CA PRO A 53 1.13 3.34 31.87
C PRO A 53 0.87 1.81 31.74
N HIS A 54 -0.37 1.40 31.53
CA HIS A 54 -0.79 0.01 31.34
C HIS A 54 -1.44 -0.27 29.97
N ALA A 55 -1.41 0.68 29.04
CA ALA A 55 -1.98 0.46 27.71
C ALA A 55 -1.21 -0.65 26.97
N PRO A 56 -1.91 -1.58 26.29
CA PRO A 56 -1.25 -2.61 25.51
C PRO A 56 -0.40 -2.01 24.39
N VAL A 57 0.85 -2.49 24.26
CA VAL A 57 1.76 -2.09 23.18
C VAL A 57 1.16 -2.52 21.84
N ALA A 58 1.08 -1.60 20.89
CA ALA A 58 0.55 -1.90 19.56
C ALA A 58 1.37 -3.03 18.90
N PRO A 59 0.73 -4.03 18.26
CA PRO A 59 1.42 -5.19 17.72
C PRO A 59 2.57 -4.86 16.75
N ILE A 60 2.44 -3.79 15.96
CA ILE A 60 3.51 -3.33 15.04
C ILE A 60 4.79 -2.86 15.75
N LEU A 61 4.73 -2.62 17.06
CA LEU A 61 5.88 -2.27 17.90
C LEU A 61 6.47 -3.50 18.60
N LEU A 62 5.85 -4.67 18.44
CA LEU A 62 6.41 -5.93 18.91
C LEU A 62 7.51 -6.41 17.96
N PRO A 63 8.57 -7.05 18.49
CA PRO A 63 9.57 -7.69 17.66
C PRO A 63 8.92 -8.75 16.77
N LEU A 64 9.40 -8.87 15.53
CA LEU A 64 8.94 -9.83 14.53
C LEU A 64 8.88 -11.28 15.02
N SER A 65 9.73 -11.65 15.98
CA SER A 65 9.73 -12.98 16.60
C SER A 65 8.47 -13.30 17.42
N ALA A 66 7.63 -12.31 17.71
CA ALA A 66 6.37 -12.50 18.43
C ALA A 66 5.19 -12.87 17.50
N LEU A 67 5.38 -12.80 16.17
CA LEU A 67 4.35 -13.12 15.19
C LEU A 67 4.36 -14.61 14.85
N ASP A 68 3.31 -15.32 15.27
CA ASP A 68 3.02 -16.69 14.81
C ASP A 68 2.26 -16.65 13.47
N ILE A 69 2.97 -16.31 12.38
CA ILE A 69 2.37 -16.20 11.05
C ILE A 69 2.29 -17.57 10.38
N ALA A 70 1.06 -18.02 10.12
CA ALA A 70 0.81 -19.20 9.30
C ALA A 70 1.19 -18.95 7.82
N LEU A 71 2.12 -19.77 7.31
CA LEU A 71 2.55 -19.77 5.91
C LEU A 71 1.75 -20.78 5.08
N GLN A 72 1.44 -20.43 3.85
CA GLN A 72 0.81 -21.32 2.88
C GLN A 72 1.85 -22.16 2.14
N PRO A 73 1.55 -23.45 1.88
CA PRO A 73 2.44 -24.29 1.11
C PRO A 73 2.53 -23.81 -0.35
N ARG A 74 3.70 -23.99 -0.96
CA ARG A 74 3.88 -23.80 -2.42
C ARG A 74 3.06 -24.85 -3.16
N ASN A 75 2.00 -24.43 -3.84
CA ASN A 75 1.08 -25.32 -4.57
C ASN A 75 1.16 -25.16 -6.09
N GLY A 76 2.35 -24.80 -6.61
CA GLY A 76 2.59 -24.60 -8.04
C GLY A 76 2.00 -23.30 -8.62
N ARG A 77 1.29 -22.50 -7.82
CA ARG A 77 0.89 -21.15 -8.20
C ARG A 77 2.11 -20.24 -8.33
N ALA A 78 2.05 -19.31 -9.28
CA ALA A 78 3.05 -18.26 -9.39
C ALA A 78 3.12 -17.45 -8.09
N THR A 79 4.33 -17.10 -7.67
CA THR A 79 4.61 -16.30 -6.47
C THR A 79 5.48 -15.11 -6.83
N LEU A 80 5.52 -14.12 -5.95
CA LEU A 80 6.35 -12.94 -6.09
C LEU A 80 7.01 -12.59 -4.76
N TRP A 81 8.25 -12.13 -4.82
CA TRP A 81 8.96 -11.62 -3.67
C TRP A 81 8.76 -10.10 -3.55
N LYS A 82 8.30 -9.64 -2.39
CA LYS A 82 8.34 -8.24 -2.00
C LYS A 82 9.50 -7.99 -1.04
N THR A 83 10.03 -6.78 -1.06
CA THR A 83 10.98 -6.28 -0.07
C THR A 83 10.36 -5.04 0.55
N ALA A 84 10.14 -5.07 1.86
CA ALA A 84 9.68 -3.88 2.57
C ALA A 84 10.76 -2.80 2.50
N ARG A 85 10.36 -1.56 2.28
CA ARG A 85 11.26 -0.42 2.16
C ARG A 85 10.80 0.66 3.10
N GLU A 86 11.76 1.46 3.58
CA GLU A 86 11.44 2.63 4.37
C GLU A 86 10.59 3.61 3.55
N ARG A 87 9.45 4.01 4.10
CA ARG A 87 8.51 4.94 3.45
C ARG A 87 8.06 6.04 4.42
N LEU A 88 8.96 6.54 5.26
CA LEU A 88 8.68 7.61 6.24
C LEU A 88 7.95 8.82 5.64
N LEU A 89 8.26 9.17 4.39
CA LEU A 89 7.60 10.26 3.68
C LEU A 89 6.12 10.02 3.38
N TRP A 90 5.76 8.77 3.10
CA TRP A 90 4.46 8.40 2.55
C TRP A 90 3.56 7.79 3.60
N THR A 91 4.10 6.83 4.36
CA THR A 91 3.37 6.04 5.35
C THR A 91 3.80 6.38 6.77
N GLY A 92 4.91 7.10 6.98
CA GLY A 92 5.46 7.34 8.32
C GLY A 92 6.10 6.10 8.97
N LEU A 93 6.18 4.98 8.25
CA LEU A 93 6.68 3.71 8.77
C LEU A 93 8.14 3.47 8.39
N THR A 94 8.88 2.84 9.30
CA THR A 94 10.18 2.20 8.99
C THR A 94 9.97 0.98 8.09
N ALA A 95 11.06 0.47 7.50
CA ALA A 95 10.98 -0.75 6.68
C ALA A 95 10.47 -1.97 7.49
N GLU A 96 10.89 -2.09 8.75
CA GLU A 96 10.48 -3.16 9.66
C GLU A 96 8.99 -3.09 10.00
N GLN A 97 8.50 -1.88 10.31
CA GLN A 97 7.08 -1.65 10.58
C GLN A 97 6.23 -1.93 9.33
N ALA A 98 6.67 -1.49 8.15
CA ALA A 98 5.98 -1.79 6.90
C ALA A 98 5.95 -3.29 6.60
N PHE A 99 7.08 -3.99 6.82
CA PHE A 99 7.17 -5.45 6.70
C PHE A 99 6.16 -6.14 7.62
N TYR A 100 6.13 -5.76 8.90
CA TYR A 100 5.21 -6.29 9.89
C TYR A 100 3.76 -6.04 9.48
N LEU A 101 3.42 -4.79 9.16
CA LEU A 101 2.06 -4.39 8.81
C LEU A 101 1.53 -5.22 7.65
N GLU A 102 2.31 -5.35 6.60
CA GLU A 102 1.88 -6.11 5.42
C GLU A 102 1.74 -7.60 5.73
N CYS A 103 2.68 -8.20 6.46
CA CYS A 103 2.58 -9.61 6.84
C CYS A 103 1.36 -9.86 7.75
N GLU A 104 1.13 -9.00 8.74
CA GLU A 104 0.00 -9.12 9.65
C GLU A 104 -1.34 -8.95 8.94
N CYS A 105 -1.45 -8.01 8.00
CA CYS A 105 -2.65 -7.86 7.17
C CYS A 105 -2.96 -9.16 6.41
N LEU A 106 -1.97 -9.70 5.69
CA LEU A 106 -2.14 -10.90 4.88
C LEU A 106 -2.43 -12.14 5.75
N HIS A 107 -1.79 -12.24 6.91
CA HIS A 107 -2.05 -13.32 7.86
C HIS A 107 -3.50 -13.29 8.37
N ARG A 108 -3.97 -12.14 8.87
CA ARG A 108 -5.36 -11.99 9.34
C ARG A 108 -6.39 -12.27 8.25
N LEU A 109 -6.13 -11.80 7.03
CA LEU A 109 -7.01 -12.04 5.88
C LEU A 109 -7.05 -13.51 5.46
N ALA A 110 -5.94 -14.24 5.59
CA ALA A 110 -5.92 -15.68 5.36
C ALA A 110 -6.70 -16.45 6.44
N CYS A 111 -6.70 -15.95 7.68
CA CYS A 111 -7.40 -16.58 8.81
C CYS A 111 -8.89 -16.22 8.91
N SER A 112 -9.33 -15.08 8.35
CA SER A 112 -10.72 -14.60 8.53
C SER A 112 -11.75 -15.42 7.75
N SER A 113 -11.39 -15.99 6.60
CA SER A 113 -12.25 -16.90 5.84
C SER A 113 -11.48 -17.69 4.78
N PRO A 114 -11.60 -19.04 4.72
CA PRO A 114 -10.99 -19.84 3.65
C PRO A 114 -11.44 -19.41 2.24
N ALA A 115 -12.71 -19.03 2.09
CA ALA A 115 -13.24 -18.51 0.84
C ALA A 115 -12.77 -17.06 0.57
N GLY A 116 -12.48 -16.29 1.62
CA GLY A 116 -11.92 -14.94 1.54
C GLY A 116 -10.48 -14.90 1.06
N ALA A 117 -9.68 -15.89 1.49
CA ALA A 117 -8.25 -15.94 1.21
C ALA A 117 -7.88 -15.99 -0.29
N GLN A 118 -8.83 -16.34 -1.17
CA GLN A 118 -8.60 -16.32 -2.62
C GLN A 118 -8.61 -14.91 -3.24
N HIS A 119 -9.07 -13.89 -2.50
CA HIS A 119 -9.16 -12.50 -2.95
C HIS A 119 -8.01 -11.62 -2.42
N PHE A 120 -7.02 -12.24 -1.78
CA PHE A 120 -5.87 -11.55 -1.21
C PHE A 120 -4.61 -12.38 -1.45
N PRO A 121 -3.41 -11.76 -1.58
CA PRO A 121 -2.17 -12.50 -1.57
C PRO A 121 -2.03 -13.34 -0.30
N GLN A 122 -1.47 -14.54 -0.44
CA GLN A 122 -1.19 -15.40 0.70
C GLN A 122 0.31 -15.47 0.93
N LEU A 123 0.74 -15.39 2.19
CA LEU A 123 2.16 -15.51 2.57
C LEU A 123 2.64 -16.95 2.34
N VAL A 124 3.74 -17.08 1.61
CA VAL A 124 4.36 -18.38 1.26
C VAL A 124 5.68 -18.57 1.99
N ALA A 125 6.47 -17.50 2.13
CA ALA A 125 7.76 -17.52 2.81
C ALA A 125 8.08 -16.14 3.41
N LEU A 126 8.89 -16.13 4.47
CA LEU A 126 9.40 -14.93 5.14
C LEU A 126 10.92 -15.00 5.26
N GLU A 127 11.59 -13.88 5.01
CA GLU A 127 13.00 -13.63 5.30
C GLU A 127 13.11 -12.35 6.16
N PRO A 128 12.84 -12.43 7.48
CA PRO A 128 12.82 -11.25 8.34
C PRO A 128 14.15 -10.47 8.36
N ALA A 129 15.29 -11.17 8.26
CA ALA A 129 16.62 -10.54 8.26
C ALA A 129 16.86 -9.58 7.09
N THR A 130 16.19 -9.81 5.95
CA THR A 130 16.28 -8.96 4.75
C THR A 130 14.99 -8.17 4.51
N LEU A 131 14.01 -8.29 5.41
CA LEU A 131 12.67 -7.71 5.29
C LEU A 131 11.99 -8.09 3.96
N ARG A 132 12.18 -9.35 3.55
CA ARG A 132 11.59 -9.91 2.32
C ARG A 132 10.55 -10.95 2.64
N PHE A 133 9.51 -11.02 1.83
CA PHE A 133 8.46 -12.01 1.96
C PHE A 133 7.94 -12.39 0.59
N GLU A 134 7.48 -13.62 0.48
CA GLU A 134 6.94 -14.18 -0.74
C GLU A 134 5.44 -14.33 -0.61
N ILE A 135 4.72 -13.90 -1.64
CA ILE A 135 3.26 -13.98 -1.70
C ILE A 135 2.78 -14.63 -2.98
N THR A 136 1.57 -15.17 -2.97
CA THR A 136 0.90 -15.66 -4.18
C THR A 136 0.62 -14.52 -5.16
N HIS A 137 0.84 -14.76 -6.45
CA HIS A 137 0.50 -13.83 -7.52
C HIS A 137 -1.02 -13.83 -7.78
N GLN A 138 -1.64 -12.64 -7.81
CA GLN A 138 -3.10 -12.48 -7.88
C GLN A 138 -3.62 -12.02 -9.26
N GLY A 139 -2.84 -12.24 -10.32
CA GLY A 139 -3.19 -11.84 -11.67
C GLY A 139 -2.61 -10.48 -12.04
N ARG A 140 -3.23 -9.81 -13.02
CA ARG A 140 -2.75 -8.53 -13.54
C ARG A 140 -3.50 -7.38 -12.90
N THR A 141 -2.84 -6.24 -12.70
CA THR A 141 -3.53 -5.07 -12.12
C THR A 141 -4.59 -4.54 -13.08
N VAL A 142 -5.69 -3.99 -12.55
CA VAL A 142 -6.73 -3.34 -13.36
C VAL A 142 -6.12 -2.23 -14.22
N ARG A 143 -5.18 -1.45 -13.64
CA ARG A 143 -4.42 -0.42 -14.37
C ARG A 143 -3.72 -0.95 -15.61
N GLU A 144 -3.02 -2.08 -15.49
CA GLU A 144 -2.28 -2.68 -16.60
C GLU A 144 -3.20 -3.22 -17.69
N LEU A 145 -4.36 -3.77 -17.30
CA LEU A 145 -5.36 -4.27 -18.24
C LEU A 145 -5.96 -3.11 -19.06
N ILE A 146 -6.39 -2.04 -18.39
CA ILE A 146 -6.93 -0.83 -19.03
C ILE A 146 -5.89 -0.19 -19.96
N ALA A 147 -4.65 -0.03 -19.49
CA ALA A 147 -3.58 0.59 -20.28
C ALA A 147 -3.27 -0.19 -21.57
N GLN A 148 -3.57 -1.48 -21.61
CA GLN A 148 -3.40 -2.34 -22.78
C GLN A 148 -4.70 -2.58 -23.56
N GLY A 149 -5.79 -1.89 -23.22
CA GLY A 149 -7.10 -2.08 -23.85
C GLY A 149 -7.67 -3.49 -23.69
N HIS A 150 -7.29 -4.20 -22.63
CA HIS A 150 -7.80 -5.54 -22.32
C HIS A 150 -9.05 -5.42 -21.46
N PHE A 151 -10.20 -5.63 -22.07
CA PHE A 151 -11.50 -5.70 -21.40
C PHE A 151 -11.88 -7.17 -21.19
N MET A 152 -12.52 -7.48 -20.06
CA MET A 152 -12.88 -8.85 -19.71
C MET A 152 -14.14 -8.92 -18.87
N ALA A 153 -14.86 -10.04 -18.99
CA ALA A 153 -16.00 -10.33 -18.15
C ALA A 153 -15.53 -10.60 -16.70
N LEU A 154 -16.23 -10.00 -15.75
CA LEU A 154 -15.99 -10.18 -14.32
C LEU A 154 -17.23 -10.87 -13.71
N PRO A 155 -17.26 -12.22 -13.66
CA PRO A 155 -18.41 -12.95 -13.16
C PRO A 155 -18.66 -12.61 -11.68
N ASP A 156 -19.92 -12.44 -11.30
CA ASP A 156 -20.33 -12.20 -9.90
C ASP A 156 -19.56 -11.06 -9.21
N ILE A 157 -19.17 -10.02 -9.96
CA ILE A 157 -18.34 -8.91 -9.46
C ILE A 157 -18.88 -8.26 -8.19
N GLU A 158 -20.20 -8.17 -8.09
CA GLU A 158 -20.88 -7.63 -6.93
C GLU A 158 -20.67 -8.50 -5.69
N ALA A 159 -20.88 -9.81 -5.81
CA ALA A 159 -20.65 -10.75 -4.72
C ALA A 159 -19.17 -10.80 -4.32
N GLN A 160 -18.25 -10.78 -5.29
CA GLN A 160 -16.81 -10.77 -5.03
C GLN A 160 -16.40 -9.51 -4.23
N THR A 161 -16.86 -8.33 -4.62
CA THR A 161 -16.48 -7.07 -3.95
C THR A 161 -17.08 -6.94 -2.55
N VAL A 162 -18.33 -7.36 -2.34
CA VAL A 162 -18.93 -7.45 -1.00
C VAL A 162 -18.12 -8.40 -0.11
N HIS A 163 -17.80 -9.59 -0.63
CA HIS A 163 -17.04 -10.59 0.12
C HIS A 163 -15.64 -10.11 0.51
N ILE A 164 -14.95 -9.39 -0.39
CA ILE A 164 -13.66 -8.73 -0.09
C ILE A 164 -13.80 -7.78 1.11
N VAL A 165 -14.84 -6.93 1.10
CA VAL A 165 -15.08 -5.96 2.17
C VAL A 165 -15.41 -6.64 3.50
N ASP A 166 -16.23 -7.70 3.46
CA ASP A 166 -16.55 -8.47 4.65
C ASP A 166 -15.31 -9.15 5.23
N CYS A 167 -14.42 -9.67 4.39
CA CYS A 167 -13.15 -10.25 4.84
C CYS A 167 -12.22 -9.21 5.47
N LEU A 168 -12.12 -8.01 4.88
CA LEU A 168 -11.36 -6.89 5.45
C LEU A 168 -11.92 -6.49 6.82
N ARG A 169 -13.25 -6.33 6.92
CA ARG A 169 -13.94 -5.97 8.16
C ARG A 169 -13.76 -7.04 9.24
N ALA A 170 -13.94 -8.31 8.89
CA ALA A 170 -13.77 -9.43 9.82
C ALA A 170 -12.33 -9.60 10.30
N ALA A 171 -11.34 -9.31 9.44
CA ALA A 171 -9.92 -9.31 9.78
C ALA A 171 -9.48 -8.07 10.58
N GLY A 172 -10.36 -7.08 10.77
CA GLY A 172 -10.00 -5.79 11.35
C GLY A 172 -9.03 -5.00 10.47
N VAL A 173 -8.95 -5.26 9.16
CA VAL A 173 -8.01 -4.60 8.25
C VAL A 173 -8.72 -3.47 7.51
N VAL A 174 -8.17 -2.26 7.59
CA VAL A 174 -8.60 -1.11 6.77
C VAL A 174 -7.54 -0.83 5.73
N HIS A 175 -7.85 -1.09 4.45
CA HIS A 175 -6.97 -0.77 3.33
C HIS A 175 -7.12 0.71 2.95
N LEU A 176 -6.04 1.48 3.03
CA LEU A 176 -6.07 2.95 2.93
C LEU A 176 -5.44 3.47 1.63
N ASP A 177 -5.11 2.58 0.68
CA ASP A 177 -4.40 2.92 -0.57
C ASP A 177 -5.18 2.45 -1.82
N MET A 178 -6.50 2.57 -1.83
CA MET A 178 -7.29 2.23 -3.03
C MET A 178 -7.26 3.37 -4.06
N HIS A 179 -6.45 3.22 -5.10
CA HIS A 179 -6.28 4.21 -6.17
C HIS A 179 -7.37 4.10 -7.24
N ALA A 180 -7.83 5.23 -7.74
CA ALA A 180 -8.82 5.29 -8.82
C ALA A 180 -8.32 4.67 -10.15
N ASP A 181 -7.00 4.54 -10.32
CA ASP A 181 -6.39 3.89 -11.48
C ASP A 181 -6.40 2.35 -11.39
N GLY A 182 -6.84 1.79 -10.25
CA GLY A 182 -6.95 0.35 -10.03
C GLY A 182 -5.62 -0.37 -9.88
N ARG A 183 -4.51 0.31 -9.56
CA ARG A 183 -3.19 -0.34 -9.42
C ARG A 183 -3.11 -1.37 -8.26
N ASN A 184 -4.00 -1.25 -7.27
CA ASN A 184 -4.06 -2.14 -6.10
C ASN A 184 -5.24 -3.13 -6.18
N LEU A 185 -5.88 -3.24 -7.35
CA LEU A 185 -6.82 -4.30 -7.68
C LEU A 185 -6.21 -5.15 -8.78
N THR A 186 -6.27 -6.47 -8.62
CA THR A 186 -5.84 -7.42 -9.65
C THR A 186 -6.98 -8.30 -10.10
N VAL A 187 -6.88 -8.79 -11.33
CA VAL A 187 -7.84 -9.72 -11.92
C VAL A 187 -7.08 -10.89 -12.53
N THR A 188 -7.52 -12.12 -12.23
CA THR A 188 -7.00 -13.35 -12.87
C THR A 188 -7.67 -13.57 -14.23
N GLN A 189 -7.17 -14.50 -15.05
CA GLN A 189 -7.77 -14.79 -16.37
C GLN A 189 -9.23 -15.28 -16.26
N GLU A 190 -9.60 -15.88 -15.13
CA GLU A 190 -10.95 -16.36 -14.83
C GLU A 190 -11.87 -15.25 -14.29
N GLY A 191 -11.42 -13.99 -14.22
CA GLY A 191 -12.24 -12.86 -13.76
C GLY A 191 -12.36 -12.75 -12.23
N ARG A 192 -11.46 -13.39 -11.47
CA ARG A 192 -11.41 -13.26 -10.01
C ARG A 192 -10.73 -11.96 -9.62
N VAL A 193 -11.39 -11.15 -8.80
CA VAL A 193 -10.84 -9.89 -8.29
C VAL A 193 -10.10 -10.12 -6.98
N SER A 194 -8.97 -9.45 -6.81
CA SER A 194 -8.22 -9.44 -5.55
C SER A 194 -7.74 -8.04 -5.18
N VAL A 195 -7.63 -7.77 -3.88
CA VAL A 195 -6.98 -6.56 -3.35
C VAL A 195 -5.55 -6.90 -2.98
N ILE A 196 -4.61 -6.08 -3.42
CA ILE A 196 -3.18 -6.25 -3.15
C ILE A 196 -2.59 -5.01 -2.46
N ASP A 197 -1.35 -5.15 -2.02
CA ASP A 197 -0.50 -4.08 -1.49
C ASP A 197 -1.05 -3.41 -0.22
N PHE A 198 -0.63 -3.91 0.95
CA PHE A 198 -1.07 -3.42 2.26
C PHE A 198 -0.02 -2.51 2.93
N ASP A 199 0.84 -1.89 2.12
CA ASP A 199 1.87 -0.93 2.57
C ASP A 199 1.29 0.27 3.35
N LEU A 200 0.01 0.58 3.16
CA LEU A 200 -0.71 1.63 3.86
C LEU A 200 -2.09 1.09 4.28
N ALA A 201 -2.13 0.60 5.52
CA ALA A 201 -3.31 0.04 6.15
C ALA A 201 -3.37 0.41 7.63
N ALA A 202 -4.54 0.24 8.24
CA ALA A 202 -4.72 0.25 9.69
C ALA A 202 -5.28 -1.10 10.15
N LEU A 203 -4.92 -1.52 11.36
CA LEU A 203 -5.46 -2.73 11.98
C LEU A 203 -6.36 -2.31 13.14
N ASP A 204 -7.54 -2.90 13.25
CA ASP A 204 -8.53 -2.66 14.29
C ASP A 204 -8.93 -1.17 14.43
N GLY A 205 -8.87 -0.42 13.33
CA GLY A 205 -9.09 1.03 13.32
C GLY A 205 -7.98 1.84 14.00
N VAL A 206 -6.84 1.23 14.29
CA VAL A 206 -5.72 1.84 15.00
C VAL A 206 -4.67 2.33 13.99
N PRO A 207 -4.42 3.65 13.90
CA PRO A 207 -3.34 4.16 13.06
C PRO A 207 -1.98 3.97 13.73
N PHE A 208 -0.96 3.65 12.93
CA PHE A 208 0.42 3.41 13.38
C PHE A 208 1.38 4.57 13.10
N SER A 209 0.91 5.60 12.39
CA SER A 209 1.67 6.80 12.07
C SER A 209 0.70 7.97 11.85
N GLY A 210 1.22 9.19 11.83
CA GLY A 210 0.42 10.36 11.51
C GLY A 210 -0.15 10.33 10.08
N ALA A 211 0.59 9.75 9.13
CA ALA A 211 0.12 9.61 7.75
C ALA A 211 -1.03 8.59 7.63
N VAL A 212 -0.95 7.48 8.36
CA VAL A 212 -2.04 6.49 8.43
C VAL A 212 -3.26 7.08 9.13
N ALA A 213 -3.08 7.85 10.20
CA ALA A 213 -4.18 8.52 10.91
C ALA A 213 -4.96 9.48 10.00
N GLU A 214 -4.28 10.32 9.23
CA GLU A 214 -4.92 11.22 8.25
C GLU A 214 -5.73 10.43 7.22
N ARG A 215 -5.16 9.34 6.70
CA ARG A 215 -5.82 8.50 5.69
C ARG A 215 -7.01 7.75 6.25
N LEU A 216 -6.93 7.29 7.48
CA LEU A 216 -8.04 6.64 8.18
C LEU A 216 -9.20 7.63 8.43
N ALA A 217 -8.89 8.88 8.76
CA ALA A 217 -9.90 9.93 8.87
C ALA A 217 -10.60 10.21 7.53
N VAL A 218 -9.84 10.27 6.42
CA VAL A 218 -10.41 10.38 5.07
C VAL A 218 -11.28 9.17 4.74
N PHE A 219 -10.82 7.95 5.02
CA PHE A 219 -11.60 6.73 4.83
C PHE A 219 -12.95 6.80 5.56
N ALA A 220 -12.96 7.26 6.82
CA ALA A 220 -14.20 7.44 7.57
C ALA A 220 -15.12 8.51 6.95
N GLN A 221 -14.57 9.64 6.50
CA GLN A 221 -15.32 10.71 5.85
C GLN A 221 -15.93 10.28 4.50
N GLU A 222 -15.27 9.37 3.79
CA GLU A 222 -15.75 8.80 2.53
C GLU A 222 -16.77 7.66 2.72
N GLY A 223 -17.25 7.42 3.94
CA GLY A 223 -18.25 6.39 4.23
C GLY A 223 -17.66 5.02 4.61
N GLY A 224 -16.37 4.98 4.94
CA GLY A 224 -15.68 3.78 5.40
C GLY A 224 -15.73 2.64 4.39
N TYR A 225 -16.10 1.44 4.87
CA TYR A 225 -16.16 0.25 4.03
C TYR A 225 -17.18 0.35 2.88
N GLU A 226 -18.28 1.09 3.05
CA GLU A 226 -19.26 1.31 1.97
C GLU A 226 -18.67 2.21 0.86
N GLY A 227 -17.96 3.26 1.24
CA GLY A 227 -17.22 4.11 0.30
C GLY A 227 -16.14 3.33 -0.45
N PHE A 228 -15.42 2.46 0.27
CA PHE A 228 -14.42 1.57 -0.31
C PHE A 228 -15.03 0.59 -1.33
N LEU A 229 -16.15 -0.04 -0.98
CA LEU A 229 -16.92 -0.92 -1.86
C LEU A 229 -17.32 -0.20 -3.15
N GLN A 230 -17.90 1.00 -3.02
CA GLN A 230 -18.32 1.80 -4.16
C GLN A 230 -17.14 2.19 -5.05
N ARG A 231 -15.99 2.53 -4.45
CA ARG A 231 -14.76 2.84 -5.19
C ARG A 231 -14.27 1.63 -6.00
N MET A 232 -14.27 0.43 -5.40
CA MET A 232 -13.91 -0.79 -6.13
C MET A 232 -14.84 -1.03 -7.32
N ARG A 233 -16.17 -0.89 -7.14
CA ARG A 233 -17.15 -1.03 -8.22
C ARG A 233 -16.85 -0.08 -9.38
N THR A 234 -16.63 1.20 -9.08
CA THR A 234 -16.31 2.21 -10.11
C THR A 234 -15.02 1.90 -10.86
N ILE A 235 -14.00 1.37 -10.20
CA ILE A 235 -12.76 0.95 -10.86
C ILE A 235 -13.01 -0.26 -11.76
N LEU A 236 -13.70 -1.28 -11.26
CA LEU A 236 -13.90 -2.56 -11.96
C LEU A 236 -14.85 -2.43 -13.17
N GLN A 237 -15.80 -1.49 -13.13
CA GLN A 237 -16.65 -1.15 -14.27
C GLN A 237 -15.83 -0.75 -15.52
N GLN A 238 -14.65 -0.13 -15.32
CA GLN A 238 -13.78 0.28 -16.42
C GLN A 238 -13.23 -0.91 -17.23
N LEU A 239 -13.27 -2.14 -16.69
CA LEU A 239 -12.84 -3.36 -17.40
C LEU A 239 -13.95 -4.06 -18.18
N THR A 240 -15.22 -3.68 -17.97
CA THR A 240 -16.39 -4.34 -18.54
C THR A 240 -17.04 -3.57 -19.70
N HIS A 241 -16.45 -2.44 -20.10
CA HIS A 241 -16.94 -1.57 -21.17
C HIS A 241 -16.37 -1.91 -22.54
#